data_AF-A0A7J8ZR38-F1
#
_entry.id   AF-A0A7J8ZR38-F1
#
_cell.length_a   1.000
_cell.length_b   1.000
_cell.length_c   1.000
_cell.angle_alpha   90.00
_cell.angle_beta   90.00
_cell.angle_gamma   90.00
#
_symmetry.space_group_name_H-M   'P 1'
#
loop_
_entity.id
_entity.type
_entity.pdbx_description
1 polymer ?
#
loop_
_entity_poly.entity_id
_entity_poly.type
_entity_poly.pdbx_seq_one_letter_code
_entity_poly.pdbx_strand_id
1 'polypeptide(L)'
;MDGLQQAGVRLHIGHSTLNIQSENGSRFPNCIVVSSAISEDNAEVLHAKSIGIPVYKRDYWLAKLTENHTLIAVSGTHGKSTTSALLAYVLKAMGDDLMAVVGASIPQANISKLQLVQKLA
;
A
#
# COMPACT_ATOMS: atom_id res chain seq x y z
N MET A 1 -12.46 8.02 -1.74
CA MET A 1 -11.77 7.47 -2.93
C MET A 1 -10.98 8.56 -3.65
N ASP A 2 -11.39 9.80 -3.46
CA ASP A 2 -10.89 11.03 -4.07
C ASP A 2 -9.36 11.17 -3.97
N GLY A 3 -8.77 10.91 -2.80
CA GLY A 3 -7.31 10.99 -2.63
C GLY A 3 -6.52 10.01 -3.49
N LEU A 4 -7.06 8.83 -3.81
CA LEU A 4 -6.42 7.88 -4.71
C LEU A 4 -6.55 8.32 -6.18
N GLN A 5 -7.71 8.84 -6.57
CA GLN A 5 -7.92 9.37 -7.93
C GLN A 5 -7.04 10.60 -8.19
N GLN A 6 -6.94 11.51 -7.21
CA GLN A 6 -6.04 12.67 -7.28
C GLN A 6 -4.56 12.27 -7.39
N ALA A 7 -4.19 11.13 -6.80
CA ALA A 7 -2.86 10.55 -6.96
C ALA A 7 -2.65 9.81 -8.31
N GLY A 8 -3.65 9.80 -9.19
CA GLY A 8 -3.58 9.15 -10.51
C GLY A 8 -3.81 7.64 -10.49
N VAL A 9 -4.33 7.08 -9.39
CA VAL A 9 -4.64 5.65 -9.31
C VAL A 9 -5.91 5.35 -10.12
N ARG A 10 -5.83 4.37 -11.03
CA ARG A 10 -7.01 3.82 -11.71
C ARG A 10 -7.85 3.02 -10.72
N LEU A 11 -9.09 3.44 -10.51
CA LEU A 11 -10.03 2.79 -9.58
C LEU A 11 -11.13 2.08 -10.35
N HIS A 12 -11.49 0.88 -9.88
CA HIS A 12 -12.60 0.10 -10.38
C HIS A 12 -13.53 -0.26 -9.22
N ILE A 13 -14.83 -0.31 -9.47
CA ILE A 13 -15.85 -0.76 -8.52
C ILE A 13 -16.37 -2.12 -8.98
N GLY A 14 -16.38 -3.08 -8.06
CA GLY A 14 -16.65 -4.49 -8.37
C GLY A 14 -15.41 -5.21 -8.90
N HIS A 15 -15.44 -6.54 -8.84
CA HIS A 15 -14.34 -7.38 -9.31
C HIS A 15 -14.61 -7.88 -10.72
N SER A 16 -13.63 -7.70 -11.61
CA SER A 16 -13.73 -8.11 -13.01
C SER A 16 -12.34 -8.40 -13.56
N THR A 17 -12.24 -9.39 -14.44
CA THR A 17 -10.99 -9.69 -15.16
C THR A 17 -10.48 -8.50 -15.99
N LEU A 18 -11.37 -7.61 -16.42
CA LEU A 18 -11.03 -6.40 -17.15
C LEU A 18 -10.27 -5.37 -16.30
N ASN A 19 -10.39 -5.42 -14.97
CA ASN A 19 -9.74 -4.45 -14.08
C ASN A 19 -8.21 -4.56 -14.07
N ILE A 20 -7.66 -5.72 -14.46
CA ILE A 20 -6.21 -5.95 -14.51
C ILE A 20 -5.65 -5.76 -15.93
N GLN A 21 -6.48 -5.36 -16.89
CA GLN A 21 -6.06 -5.04 -18.26
C GLN A 21 -5.87 -3.53 -18.40
N SER A 22 -4.89 -3.11 -19.19
CA SER A 22 -4.77 -1.70 -19.57
C SER A 22 -5.91 -1.28 -20.50
N GLU A 23 -6.19 0.03 -20.59
CA GLU A 23 -7.23 0.59 -21.47
C GLU A 23 -7.08 0.20 -22.95
N ASN A 24 -5.86 -0.11 -23.39
CA ASN A 24 -5.55 -0.58 -24.74
C ASN A 24 -5.34 -2.11 -24.83
N GLY A 25 -5.68 -2.87 -23.78
CA GLY A 25 -5.55 -4.34 -23.71
C GLY A 25 -4.12 -4.87 -23.83
N SER A 26 -3.12 -3.99 -23.92
CA SER A 26 -1.75 -4.34 -24.33
C SER A 26 -0.80 -4.57 -23.15
N ARG A 27 -1.22 -4.26 -21.92
CA ARG A 27 -0.36 -4.32 -20.74
C ARG A 27 -1.10 -4.80 -19.50
N PHE A 28 -0.47 -5.74 -18.82
CA PHE A 28 -0.88 -6.23 -17.50
C PHE A 28 -0.01 -5.63 -16.39
N PRO A 29 -0.49 -5.61 -15.13
CA PRO A 29 0.35 -5.24 -14.01
C PRO A 29 1.49 -6.24 -13.83
N ASN A 30 2.62 -5.77 -13.29
CA ASN A 30 3.76 -6.63 -13.00
C ASN A 30 3.50 -7.62 -11.86
N CYS A 31 2.57 -7.28 -10.97
CA CYS A 31 2.08 -8.16 -9.90
C CYS A 31 0.71 -7.69 -9.40
N ILE A 32 0.03 -8.54 -8.64
CA ILE A 32 -1.17 -8.20 -7.88
C ILE A 32 -0.89 -8.36 -6.39
N VAL A 33 -1.34 -7.40 -5.58
CA VAL A 33 -1.25 -7.48 -4.12
C VAL A 33 -2.66 -7.55 -3.54
N VAL A 34 -2.95 -8.61 -2.79
CA VAL A 34 -4.28 -8.83 -2.22
C VAL A 34 -4.27 -8.78 -0.70
N SER A 35 -5.36 -8.29 -0.11
CA SER A 35 -5.59 -8.37 1.33
C SER A 35 -6.07 -9.77 1.74
N SER A 36 -6.15 -10.04 3.04
CA SER A 36 -6.71 -11.28 3.57
C SER A 36 -8.20 -11.46 3.27
N ALA A 37 -8.92 -10.38 2.96
CA ALA A 37 -10.36 -10.42 2.66
C ALA A 37 -10.68 -10.85 1.22
N ILE A 38 -9.67 -10.91 0.33
CA ILE A 38 -9.88 -11.33 -1.05
C ILE A 38 -9.76 -12.86 -1.15
N SER A 39 -10.85 -13.51 -1.57
CA SER A 39 -10.90 -14.95 -1.84
C SER A 39 -9.98 -15.35 -2.99
N GLU A 40 -9.52 -16.61 -2.99
CA GLU A 40 -8.76 -17.18 -4.11
C GLU A 40 -9.60 -17.34 -5.37
N ASP A 41 -10.93 -17.46 -5.23
CA ASP A 41 -11.89 -17.55 -6.33
C ASP A 41 -12.21 -16.17 -6.96
N ASN A 42 -11.56 -15.11 -6.50
CA ASN A 42 -11.74 -13.78 -7.08
C ASN A 42 -11.33 -13.80 -8.56
N ALA A 43 -12.19 -13.27 -9.43
CA ALA A 43 -11.98 -13.27 -10.88
C ALA A 43 -10.63 -12.66 -11.32
N GLU A 44 -10.18 -11.60 -10.64
CA GLU A 44 -8.90 -10.93 -10.93
C GLU A 44 -7.71 -11.83 -10.54
N VAL A 45 -7.81 -12.52 -9.40
CA VAL A 45 -6.77 -13.43 -8.90
C VAL A 45 -6.65 -14.66 -9.80
N LEU A 46 -7.77 -15.28 -10.16
CA LEU A 46 -7.80 -16.43 -11.07
C LEU A 46 -7.25 -16.07 -12.44
N HIS A 47 -7.67 -14.93 -13.00
CA HIS A 47 -7.18 -14.48 -14.30
C HIS A 47 -5.68 -14.18 -14.27
N ALA A 48 -5.20 -13.47 -13.25
CA ALA A 48 -3.77 -13.19 -13.08
C ALA A 48 -2.93 -14.46 -13.01
N LYS A 49 -3.36 -15.46 -12.24
CA LYS A 49 -2.71 -16.77 -12.18
C LYS A 49 -2.70 -17.47 -13.55
N SER A 50 -3.82 -17.43 -14.30
CA SER A 50 -3.92 -18.08 -15.62
C SER A 50 -2.96 -17.52 -16.67
N ILE A 51 -2.55 -16.26 -16.53
CA ILE A 51 -1.64 -15.58 -17.46
C ILE A 51 -0.25 -15.34 -16.86
N GLY A 52 0.05 -15.94 -15.71
CA GLY A 52 1.39 -15.93 -15.09
C GLY A 52 1.75 -14.64 -14.36
N ILE A 53 0.80 -13.77 -14.03
CA ILE A 53 1.05 -12.59 -13.19
C ILE A 53 1.18 -13.03 -11.73
N PRO A 54 2.27 -12.69 -11.03
CA PRO A 54 2.46 -13.08 -9.64
C PRO A 54 1.45 -12.36 -8.73
N VAL A 55 0.89 -13.12 -7.79
CA VAL A 55 -0.06 -12.62 -6.78
C VAL A 55 0.58 -12.75 -5.40
N TYR A 56 0.72 -11.62 -4.71
CA TYR A 56 1.29 -11.53 -3.37
C TYR A 56 0.22 -11.19 -2.33
N LYS A 57 0.39 -11.71 -1.10
CA LYS A 57 -0.36 -11.22 0.06
C LYS A 57 0.22 -9.89 0.53
N ARG A 58 -0.65 -9.01 1.05
CA ARG A 58 -0.28 -7.64 1.47
C ARG A 58 0.81 -7.61 2.53
N ASP A 59 0.81 -8.55 3.47
CA ASP A 59 1.84 -8.68 4.52
C ASP A 59 3.22 -9.03 3.95
N TYR A 60 3.29 -9.99 3.03
CA TYR A 60 4.51 -10.33 2.29
C TYR A 60 5.02 -9.12 1.51
N TRP A 61 4.12 -8.43 0.81
CA TRP A 61 4.50 -7.25 0.02
C TRP A 61 4.99 -6.09 0.89
N LEU A 62 4.37 -5.87 2.05
CA LEU A 62 4.81 -4.87 3.01
C LEU A 62 6.22 -5.20 3.54
N ALA A 63 6.48 -6.47 3.88
CA ALA A 63 7.81 -6.90 4.33
C ALA A 63 8.88 -6.65 3.26
N LYS A 64 8.58 -6.99 2.00
CA LYS A 64 9.46 -6.72 0.85
C LYS A 64 9.71 -5.22 0.63
N LEU A 65 8.68 -4.40 0.77
CA LEU A 65 8.78 -2.95 0.62
C LEU A 65 9.73 -2.33 1.68
N THR A 66 9.76 -2.90 2.87
CA THR A 66 10.55 -2.40 4.00
C THR A 66 11.91 -3.08 4.19
N GLU A 67 12.26 -4.08 3.36
CA GLU A 67 13.43 -4.95 3.57
C GLU A 67 14.77 -4.20 3.68
N ASN A 68 14.91 -3.08 2.97
CA ASN A 68 16.12 -2.26 2.94
C ASN A 68 16.00 -0.97 3.76
N HIS A 69 15.07 -0.91 4.71
CA HIS A 69 14.84 0.28 5.53
C HIS A 69 15.04 -0.02 7.01
N THR A 70 15.51 0.99 7.76
CA THR A 70 15.43 0.97 9.23
C THR A 70 13.96 1.04 9.63
N LEU A 71 13.43 -0.09 10.10
CA LEU A 71 12.00 -0.25 10.35
C LEU A 71 11.66 -0.11 11.85
N ILE A 72 10.74 0.81 12.15
CA ILE A 72 10.04 0.85 13.45
C ILE A 72 8.64 0.25 13.27
N ALA A 73 8.44 -0.96 13.80
CA ALA A 73 7.16 -1.65 13.73
C ALA A 73 6.38 -1.51 15.05
N VAL A 74 5.16 -0.99 14.98
CA VAL A 74 4.27 -0.83 16.15
C VAL A 74 3.22 -1.95 16.16
N SER A 75 3.29 -2.85 17.14
CA SER A 75 2.36 -3.98 17.32
C SER A 75 1.65 -3.93 18.68
N GLY A 76 0.61 -4.75 18.86
CA GLY A 76 -0.16 -4.86 20.11
C GLY A 76 -1.67 -4.94 19.87
N THR A 77 -2.45 -5.31 20.88
CA THR A 77 -3.92 -5.44 20.74
C THR A 77 -4.58 -4.07 20.59
N HIS A 78 -4.14 -3.09 21.40
CA HIS A 78 -4.68 -1.72 21.45
C HIS A 78 -3.56 -0.69 21.21
N GLY A 79 -3.93 0.56 20.91
CA GLY A 79 -2.98 1.68 20.83
C GLY A 79 -2.11 1.77 19.57
N LYS A 80 -1.99 0.69 18.77
CA LYS A 80 -1.13 0.65 17.56
C LYS A 80 -1.24 1.87 16.66
N SER A 81 -2.45 2.21 16.20
CA SER A 81 -2.67 3.29 15.25
C SER A 81 -2.33 4.65 15.84
N THR A 82 -2.68 4.88 17.12
CA THR A 82 -2.37 6.13 17.82
C THR A 82 -0.88 6.28 18.04
N THR A 83 -0.20 5.22 18.50
CA THR A 83 1.25 5.24 18.75
C THR A 83 2.03 5.42 17.45
N SER A 84 1.66 4.72 16.36
CA SER A 84 2.31 4.90 15.06
C SER A 84 2.07 6.28 14.46
N ALA A 85 0.89 6.86 14.66
CA ALA A 85 0.60 8.24 14.26
C ALA A 85 1.44 9.26 15.04
N LEU A 86 1.54 9.11 16.36
CA LEU A 86 2.33 9.99 17.20
C LEU A 86 3.81 9.93 16.85
N LEU A 87 4.33 8.71 16.63
CA LEU A 87 5.72 8.51 16.21
C LEU A 87 6.00 9.20 14.87
N ALA A 88 5.14 8.99 13.87
CA ALA A 88 5.28 9.64 12.56
C ALA A 88 5.23 11.17 12.66
N TYR A 89 4.36 11.71 13.52
CA TYR A 89 4.26 13.15 13.76
C TYR A 89 5.52 13.72 14.40
N VAL A 90 6.01 13.10 15.48
CA VAL A 90 7.19 13.59 16.22
C VAL A 90 8.44 13.53 15.36
N LEU A 91 8.71 12.40 14.69
CA LEU A 91 9.88 12.25 13.83
C LEU A 91 9.84 13.26 12.67
N LYS A 92 8.67 13.48 12.06
CA LYS A 92 8.52 14.50 11.02
C LYS A 92 8.77 15.92 11.56
N ALA A 93 8.29 16.23 12.76
CA ALA A 93 8.53 17.52 13.41
C ALA A 93 10.01 17.74 13.78
N MET A 94 10.78 16.67 13.97
CA MET A 94 12.23 16.71 14.19
C MET A 94 13.03 16.91 12.89
N GLY A 95 12.37 16.95 11.73
CA GLY A 95 13.02 17.09 10.43
C GLY A 95 13.56 15.77 9.86
N ASP A 96 13.16 14.63 10.44
CA ASP A 96 13.50 13.33 9.86
C ASP A 96 12.69 13.08 8.60
N ASP A 97 13.39 12.50 7.63
CA ASP A 97 12.82 12.09 6.37
C ASP A 97 12.34 10.64 6.48
N LEU A 98 11.02 10.45 6.61
CA LEU A 98 10.44 9.16 7.01
C LEU A 98 9.28 8.72 6.11
N MET A 99 9.24 7.42 5.85
CA MET A 99 8.09 6.74 5.25
C MET A 99 7.20 6.18 6.37
N ALA A 100 5.91 6.53 6.35
CA ALA A 100 4.95 6.03 7.34
C ALA A 100 3.78 5.29 6.69
N VAL A 101 3.49 4.08 7.19
CA VAL A 101 2.27 3.33 6.89
C VAL A 101 1.41 3.31 8.16
N VAL A 102 0.43 4.21 8.23
CA VAL A 102 -0.40 4.41 9.44
C VAL A 102 -1.86 4.09 9.13
N GLY A 103 -2.50 3.33 10.02
CA GLY A 103 -3.92 2.99 9.93
C GLY A 103 -4.88 4.12 10.34
N ALA A 104 -4.37 5.32 10.61
CA ALA A 104 -5.12 6.50 11.06
C ALA A 104 -4.76 7.72 10.20
N SER A 105 -5.70 8.66 10.09
CA SER A 105 -5.46 9.96 9.44
C SER A 105 -4.65 10.87 10.36
N ILE A 106 -3.66 11.58 9.80
CA ILE A 106 -2.84 12.55 10.54
C ILE A 106 -2.87 13.90 9.80
N PRO A 107 -3.93 14.71 9.98
CA PRO A 107 -4.08 15.99 9.27
C PRO A 107 -2.90 16.94 9.49
N GLN A 108 -2.34 16.97 10.70
CA GLN A 108 -1.31 17.92 11.13
C GLN A 108 0.07 17.61 10.53
N ALA A 109 0.35 16.35 10.19
CA ALA A 109 1.64 15.97 9.66
C ALA A 109 1.73 16.19 8.13
N ASN A 110 0.62 16.59 7.48
CA ASN A 110 0.49 16.63 6.03
C ASN A 110 1.09 15.37 5.37
N ILE A 111 0.93 14.22 6.04
CA ILE A 111 1.34 12.91 5.54
C ILE A 111 0.14 12.41 4.73
N SER A 112 0.04 12.87 3.50
CA SER A 112 -0.82 12.23 2.51
C SER A 112 -0.32 10.78 2.34
N LYS A 113 -1.26 9.83 2.33
CA LYS A 113 -1.00 8.39 2.20
C LYS A 113 0.16 8.11 1.25
N LEU A 114 1.20 7.48 1.80
CA LEU A 114 2.43 7.04 1.13
C LEU A 114 3.22 8.19 0.47
N GLN A 115 4.03 8.89 1.26
CA GLN A 115 5.13 9.68 0.73
C GLN A 115 6.43 8.88 0.90
N LEU A 116 7.09 8.62 -0.23
CA LEU A 116 8.38 7.95 -0.34
C LEU A 116 9.44 9.04 -0.36
N VAL A 117 10.36 9.04 0.61
CA VAL A 117 11.54 9.89 0.56
C VAL A 117 12.74 9.14 1.14
N GLN A 118 13.86 9.24 0.44
CA GLN A 118 15.14 8.63 0.73
C GLN A 118 16.02 9.62 1.51
N LYS A 119 16.66 9.17 2.59
CA LYS A 119 17.86 9.83 3.11
C LYS A 119 19.09 9.18 2.50
N LEU A 120 19.82 9.95 1.70
CA LEU A 120 21.24 9.71 1.39
C LEU A 120 22.04 9.94 2.68
N ALA A 121 22.66 8.88 3.20
CA ALA A 121 23.86 8.90 4.03
C ALA A 121 24.52 7.52 3.93
#